data_AF-A0ABD1QE27-F1
#
_entry.id   AF-A0ABD1QE27-F1
#
_cell.length_a   1.000
_cell.length_b   1.000
_cell.length_c   1.000
_cell.angle_alpha   90.00
_cell.angle_beta   90.00
_cell.angle_gamma   90.00
#
_symmetry.space_group_name_H-M   'P 1'
#
loop_
_entity.id
_entity.type
_entity.pdbx_description
1 polymer ?
#
loop_
_entity_poly.entity_id
_entity_poly.type
_entity_poly.pdbx_seq_one_letter_code
_entity_poly.pdbx_strand_id
1 'polypeptide(L)'
;MSHIQDAQNIVQKPLIFAEFGKSSRDPAYNTYQRDLLFNTIYSAIYLSAGGNGVAAGGLFWQLLTEGMDNFRDGYEIIFNESQSTASMIAEESRKLNKIRNMYREVEENKE
;
A
#
# COMPACT_ATOMS: atom_id res chain seq x y z
N MET A 1 -3.74 12.90 7.20
CA MET A 1 -3.90 11.64 7.97
C MET A 1 -3.13 11.78 9.27
N SER A 2 -3.80 11.72 10.42
CA SER A 2 -3.19 11.97 11.75
C SER A 2 -2.03 11.04 12.06
N HIS A 3 -2.15 9.75 11.75
CA HIS A 3 -1.11 8.76 12.06
C HIS A 3 0.25 9.04 11.41
N ILE A 4 0.28 9.52 10.16
CA ILE A 4 1.54 9.92 9.51
C ILE A 4 2.14 11.13 10.24
N GLN A 5 1.31 12.12 10.56
CA GLN A 5 1.75 13.33 11.26
C GLN A 5 2.26 13.01 12.67
N ASP A 6 1.57 12.15 13.40
CA ASP A 6 1.96 11.73 14.76
C ASP A 6 3.25 10.90 14.72
N ALA A 7 3.35 9.96 13.77
CA ALA A 7 4.57 9.19 13.55
C ALA A 7 5.76 10.09 13.22
N GLN A 8 5.53 11.16 12.44
CA GLN A 8 6.57 12.08 12.02
C GLN A 8 7.03 13.01 13.14
N ASN A 9 6.10 13.62 13.87
CA ASN A 9 6.43 14.73 14.78
C ASN A 9 6.52 14.32 16.24
N ILE A 10 5.85 13.24 16.64
CA ILE A 10 5.77 12.80 18.03
C ILE A 10 6.61 11.54 18.23
N VAL A 11 6.32 10.47 17.48
CA VAL A 11 6.98 9.17 17.67
C VAL A 11 8.38 9.16 17.04
N GLN A 12 8.57 9.93 15.95
CA GLN A 12 9.80 10.02 15.18
C GLN A 12 10.33 8.66 14.73
N LYS A 13 9.42 7.79 14.27
CA LYS A 13 9.74 6.46 13.74
C LYS A 13 9.08 6.26 12.37
N PRO A 14 9.66 5.42 11.50
CA PRO A 14 9.00 5.00 10.27
C PRO A 14 7.63 4.39 10.54
N LEU A 15 6.69 4.64 9.64
CA LEU A 15 5.33 4.09 9.66
C LEU A 15 5.13 3.17 8.46
N ILE A 16 4.57 1.99 8.72
CA ILE A 16 4.09 1.05 7.71
C ILE A 16 2.60 0.81 7.96
N PHE A 17 1.79 0.87 6.90
CA PHE A 17 0.41 0.41 6.94
C PHE A 17 0.41 -1.11 6.90
N ALA A 18 0.55 -1.73 8.07
CA ALA A 18 0.83 -3.16 8.19
C ALA A 18 -0.30 -4.06 7.68
N GLU A 19 -1.54 -3.58 7.72
CA GLU A 19 -2.70 -4.27 7.14
C GLU A 19 -3.71 -3.22 6.66
N PHE A 20 -4.24 -3.41 5.45
CA PHE A 20 -5.41 -2.68 4.96
C PHE A 20 -6.14 -3.49 3.89
N GLY A 21 -7.45 -3.28 3.76
CA GLY A 21 -8.25 -3.93 2.73
C GLY A 21 -9.71 -3.51 2.80
N LYS A 22 -10.48 -3.91 1.79
CA LYS A 22 -11.93 -3.67 1.71
C LYS A 22 -12.63 -5.01 1.55
N SER A 23 -13.49 -5.36 2.51
CA SER A 23 -14.16 -6.66 2.51
C SER A 23 -15.23 -6.74 1.44
N SER A 24 -15.24 -7.83 0.68
CA SER A 24 -16.33 -8.21 -0.21
C SER A 24 -17.62 -8.57 0.54
N ARG A 25 -17.54 -8.78 1.85
CA ARG A 25 -18.67 -9.07 2.75
C ARG A 25 -19.41 -7.81 3.22
N ASP A 26 -18.87 -6.62 2.95
CA ASP A 26 -19.51 -5.37 3.34
C ASP A 26 -20.82 -5.15 2.56
N PRO A 27 -21.90 -4.68 3.22
CA PRO A 27 -23.09 -4.22 2.51
C PRO A 27 -22.73 -3.13 1.50
N ALA A 28 -23.16 -3.29 0.25
CA ALA A 28 -22.84 -2.41 -0.88
C ALA A 28 -21.38 -2.45 -1.37
N TYR A 29 -20.64 -3.52 -1.07
CA TYR A 29 -19.32 -3.75 -1.67
C TYR A 29 -19.38 -3.71 -3.20
N ASN A 30 -18.38 -3.04 -3.78
CA ASN A 30 -17.98 -3.23 -5.17
C ASN A 30 -16.48 -2.96 -5.32
N THR A 31 -15.92 -3.42 -6.44
CA THR A 31 -14.49 -3.27 -6.74
C THR A 31 -14.04 -1.81 -6.75
N TYR A 32 -14.90 -0.86 -7.16
CA TYR A 32 -14.55 0.57 -7.16
C TYR A 32 -14.25 1.09 -5.75
N GLN A 33 -15.02 0.69 -4.74
CA GLN A 33 -14.75 1.09 -3.35
C GLN A 33 -13.41 0.54 -2.84
N ARG A 34 -13.07 -0.69 -3.23
CA ARG A 34 -11.78 -1.31 -2.89
C ARG A 34 -10.63 -0.57 -3.56
N ASP A 35 -10.74 -0.32 -4.86
CA ASP A 35 -9.73 0.40 -5.61
C ASP A 35 -9.57 1.84 -5.08
N LEU A 36 -10.66 2.52 -4.73
CA LEU A 36 -10.60 3.83 -4.09
C LEU A 36 -9.77 3.81 -2.80
N LEU A 37 -10.02 2.84 -1.91
CA LEU A 37 -9.26 2.67 -0.67
C LEU A 37 -7.76 2.44 -0.96
N PHE A 38 -7.44 1.52 -1.87
CA PHE A 38 -6.06 1.22 -2.26
C PHE A 38 -5.37 2.47 -2.82
N ASN A 39 -6.06 3.23 -3.69
CA ASN A 39 -5.52 4.44 -4.27
C ASN A 39 -5.23 5.48 -3.19
N THR A 40 -6.14 5.67 -2.23
CA THR A 40 -5.96 6.62 -1.13
C THR A 40 -4.74 6.27 -0.27
N ILE A 41 -4.61 5.00 0.12
CA ILE A 41 -3.50 4.56 0.98
C ILE A 41 -2.16 4.64 0.23
N TYR A 42 -2.10 4.12 -1.00
CA TYR A 42 -0.88 4.18 -1.82
C TYR A 42 -0.49 5.60 -2.17
N SER A 43 -1.44 6.48 -2.51
CA SER A 43 -1.14 7.90 -2.73
C SER A 43 -0.55 8.56 -1.48
N ALA A 44 -1.09 8.26 -0.28
CA ALA A 44 -0.56 8.81 0.96
C ALA A 44 0.86 8.32 1.28
N ILE A 45 1.13 7.02 1.05
CA ILE A 45 2.46 6.42 1.20
C ILE A 45 3.44 7.06 0.20
N TYR A 46 3.10 7.08 -1.08
CA TYR A 46 3.94 7.65 -2.12
C TYR A 46 4.28 9.12 -1.87
N LEU A 47 3.29 9.94 -1.51
CA LEU A 47 3.50 11.36 -1.20
C LEU A 47 4.39 11.55 0.03
N SER A 48 4.22 10.71 1.06
CA SER A 48 5.09 10.75 2.25
C SER A 48 6.51 10.33 1.90
N ALA A 49 6.71 9.14 1.33
CA ALA A 49 8.03 8.62 0.97
C ALA A 49 8.78 9.52 -0.02
N GLY A 50 8.09 10.02 -1.05
CA GLY A 50 8.68 10.94 -2.04
C GLY A 50 9.01 12.32 -1.47
N GLY A 51 8.38 12.71 -0.36
CA GLY A 51 8.65 13.95 0.37
C GLY A 51 9.61 13.79 1.55
N ASN A 52 10.38 12.69 1.62
CA ASN A 52 11.26 12.37 2.76
C ASN A 52 10.52 12.26 4.11
N GLY A 53 9.25 11.87 4.05
CA GLY A 53 8.40 11.63 5.22
C GLY A 53 8.53 10.20 5.76
N VAL A 54 7.86 9.95 6.89
CA VAL A 54 8.02 8.71 7.65
C VAL A 54 7.17 7.53 7.16
N ALA A 55 6.15 7.74 6.32
CA ALA A 55 5.34 6.63 5.82
C ALA A 55 6.03 5.98 4.61
N ALA A 56 6.52 4.76 4.80
CA ALA A 56 7.48 4.13 3.90
C ALA A 56 6.93 2.92 3.12
N GLY A 57 5.70 2.50 3.40
CA GLY A 57 5.11 1.34 2.75
C GLY A 57 3.76 0.92 3.33
N GLY A 58 3.19 -0.11 2.71
CA GLY A 58 1.95 -0.73 3.16
C GLY A 58 1.83 -2.17 2.67
N LEU A 59 1.08 -2.96 3.41
CA LEU A 59 0.79 -4.37 3.12
C LEU A 59 -0.74 -4.51 3.04
N PHE A 60 -1.25 -4.84 1.86
CA PHE A 60 -2.67 -5.14 1.73
C PHE A 60 -2.95 -6.52 2.32
N TRP A 61 -4.11 -6.66 2.93
CA TRP A 61 -4.64 -7.93 3.43
C TRP A 61 -5.74 -8.40 2.49
N GLN A 62 -5.67 -9.58 1.90
CA GLN A 62 -4.49 -10.46 1.77
C GLN A 62 -4.38 -11.02 0.34
N LEU A 63 -3.21 -11.48 -0.06
CA LEU A 63 -3.04 -12.17 -1.34
C LEU A 63 -3.48 -13.63 -1.19
N LEU A 64 -4.44 -14.05 -2.02
CA LEU A 64 -4.72 -15.47 -2.25
C LEU A 64 -4.43 -15.84 -3.70
N THR A 65 -4.26 -17.14 -3.95
CA THR A 65 -4.06 -17.68 -5.29
C THR A 65 -5.16 -18.69 -5.64
N GLU A 66 -5.23 -19.10 -6.90
CA GLU A 66 -6.22 -20.06 -7.39
C GLU A 66 -6.20 -21.36 -6.56
N GLY A 67 -7.37 -21.88 -6.21
CA GLY A 67 -7.53 -23.08 -5.38
C GLY A 67 -7.50 -22.84 -3.87
N MET A 68 -7.37 -21.60 -3.40
CA MET A 68 -7.39 -21.24 -1.98
C MET A 68 -8.75 -20.77 -1.46
N ASP A 69 -9.85 -21.15 -2.11
CA ASP A 69 -11.19 -20.60 -1.81
C ASP A 69 -11.63 -20.80 -0.35
N ASN A 70 -11.18 -21.88 0.30
CA ASN A 70 -11.47 -22.16 1.72
C ASN A 70 -10.80 -21.17 2.70
N PHE A 71 -9.85 -20.36 2.25
CA PHE A 71 -9.16 -19.34 3.06
C PHE A 71 -9.70 -17.94 2.86
N ARG A 72 -10.71 -17.75 1.98
CA ARG A 72 -11.33 -16.45 1.72
C ARG A 72 -11.99 -15.91 2.99
N ASP A 73 -11.49 -14.79 3.49
CA ASP A 73 -12.04 -14.06 4.63
C ASP A 73 -12.86 -12.82 4.19
N GLY A 74 -12.96 -12.59 2.89
CA GLY A 74 -13.62 -11.46 2.27
C GLY A 74 -12.66 -10.35 1.87
N TYR A 75 -11.41 -10.37 2.31
CA TYR A 75 -10.40 -9.34 1.99
C TYR A 75 -9.44 -9.79 0.89
N GLU A 76 -9.55 -11.03 0.43
CA GLU A 76 -8.64 -11.57 -0.54
C GLU A 76 -8.56 -10.74 -1.83
N ILE A 77 -7.34 -10.53 -2.28
CA ILE A 77 -7.02 -10.07 -3.64
C ILE A 77 -6.42 -11.26 -4.37
N ILE A 78 -7.10 -11.73 -5.41
CA ILE A 78 -6.56 -12.70 -6.34
C ILE A 78 -6.25 -11.94 -7.63
N PHE A 79 -4.98 -11.87 -8.01
CA PHE A 79 -4.55 -10.96 -9.10
C PHE A 79 -5.22 -11.27 -10.44
N ASN A 80 -5.46 -12.54 -10.75
CA ASN A 80 -6.15 -12.95 -11.97
C ASN A 80 -7.63 -12.53 -11.99
N GLU A 81 -8.27 -12.40 -10.81
CA GLU A 81 -9.68 -12.01 -10.66
C GLU A 81 -9.86 -10.50 -10.44
N SER A 82 -8.79 -9.79 -10.04
CA SER A 82 -8.84 -8.39 -9.57
C SER A 82 -7.82 -7.52 -10.30
N GLN A 83 -7.88 -7.50 -11.64
CA GLN A 83 -6.88 -6.84 -12.49
C GLN A 83 -6.67 -5.34 -12.20
N SER A 84 -7.73 -4.60 -11.87
CA SER A 84 -7.63 -3.18 -11.52
C SER A 84 -6.82 -2.98 -10.25
N THR A 85 -7.19 -3.67 -9.17
CA THR A 85 -6.47 -3.65 -7.89
C THR A 85 -5.02 -4.14 -8.05
N ALA A 86 -4.79 -5.21 -8.82
CA ALA A 86 -3.47 -5.75 -9.10
C ALA A 86 -2.57 -4.75 -9.84
N SER A 87 -3.13 -4.02 -10.81
CA SER A 87 -2.41 -2.97 -11.54
C SER A 87 -1.95 -1.84 -10.62
N MET A 88 -2.80 -1.44 -9.66
CA MET A 88 -2.46 -0.42 -8.67
C MET A 88 -1.36 -0.87 -7.71
N ILE A 89 -1.41 -2.12 -7.23
CA ILE A 89 -0.36 -2.73 -6.42
C ILE A 89 0.98 -2.71 -7.17
N ALA A 90 0.97 -3.10 -8.45
CA ALA A 90 2.16 -3.11 -9.29
C ALA A 90 2.68 -1.70 -9.61
N GLU A 91 1.80 -0.71 -9.75
CA GLU A 91 2.19 0.68 -9.94
C GLU A 91 2.85 1.26 -8.69
N GLU A 92 2.25 1.07 -7.52
CA GLU A 92 2.81 1.56 -6.25
C GLU A 92 4.17 0.91 -5.97
N SER A 93 4.28 -0.40 -6.17
CA SER A 93 5.54 -1.13 -6.00
C SER A 93 6.67 -0.53 -6.86
N ARG A 94 6.36 -0.16 -8.12
CA ARG A 94 7.32 0.50 -9.02
C ARG A 94 7.66 1.91 -8.56
N LYS A 95 6.67 2.68 -8.09
CA LYS A 95 6.87 4.04 -7.55
C LYS A 95 7.81 4.04 -6.35
N LEU A 96 7.56 3.17 -5.36
CA LEU A 96 8.41 3.05 -4.17
C LEU A 96 9.80 2.53 -4.50
N ASN A 97 9.94 1.60 -5.45
CA ASN A 97 11.26 1.14 -5.87
C ASN A 97 12.08 2.26 -6.54
N LYS A 98 11.44 3.16 -7.30
CA LYS A 98 12.11 4.36 -7.84
C LYS A 98 12.60 5.28 -6.72
N ILE A 99 11.76 5.53 -5.71
CA ILE A 99 12.14 6.32 -4.53
C ILE A 99 13.35 5.70 -3.83
N ARG A 100 13.30 4.39 -3.56
CA ARG A 100 14.43 3.66 -2.96
C ARG A 100 15.72 3.84 -3.74
N ASN A 101 15.68 3.71 -5.07
CA ASN A 101 16.88 3.85 -5.89
C ASN A 101 17.43 5.28 -5.87
N MET A 102 16.58 6.31 -5.92
CA MET A 102 17.01 7.71 -5.80
C MET A 102 17.73 7.96 -4.47
N TYR A 103 17.21 7.44 -3.35
CA TYR A 103 17.87 7.59 -2.05
C TYR A 103 19.23 6.88 -1.98
N ARG A 104 19.34 5.69 -2.57
CA ARG A 104 20.60 4.96 -2.65
C ARG A 104 21.66 5.73 -3.43
N GLU A 105 21.31 6.28 -4.59
CA GLU A 105 22.22 7.10 -5.39
C GLU A 105 22.68 8.35 -4.62
N VAL A 106 21.78 8.99 -3.87
CA VAL A 106 22.13 10.15 -3.04
C VAL A 106 23.07 9.78 -1.89
N GLU A 107 22.92 8.59 -1.30
CA GLU A 107 23.84 8.08 -0.27
C GLU A 107 25.22 7.76 -0.84
N GLU A 108 25.28 7.08 -1.99
CA GLU A 108 26.53 6.73 -2.67
C GLU A 108 27.33 7.96 -3.13
N ASN A 109 26.66 9.06 -3.48
CA ASN A 109 27.31 10.33 -3.88
C ASN A 109 27.80 11.18 -2.68
N LYS A 110 27.56 10.76 -1.44
CA LYS A 110 28.06 11.44 -0.23
C LYS A 110 29.36 10.85 0.30
N GLU A 111 29.77 9.69 -0.22
CA GLU A 111 31.05 9.02 0.07
C GLU A 111 32.16 9.46 -0.89
#